data_AF-A0A2V6JY54-F1
#
_entry.id   AF-A0A2V6JY54-F1
#
_cell.length_a   1.000
_cell.length_b   1.000
_cell.length_c   1.000
_cell.angle_alpha   90.00
_cell.angle_beta   90.00
_cell.angle_gamma   90.00
#
_symmetry.space_group_name_H-M   'P 1'
#
loop_
_entity.id
_entity.type
_entity.pdbx_description
1 polymer ?
#
loop_
_entity_poly.entity_id
_entity_poly.type
_entity_poly.pdbx_seq_one_letter_code
_entity_poly.pdbx_strand_id
1 'polypeptide(L)'
;MSSSKRDWFFCVILAVVTMLAYQPAWHGGLLWDDDTNMTTPELRSLDGLKRIWFVPRTTQQYYPLLYSSYWFQQRLFGDSTAGYHLVNLLLHIGCAVLVLKILRRLRVPGAELATIIFALHPVNVET
;
A
#
# COMPACT_ATOMS: atom_id res chain seq x y z
N MET A 1 5.62 -25.87 -21.73
CA MET A 1 5.32 -25.83 -20.28
C MET A 1 4.54 -24.55 -19.98
N SER A 2 3.39 -24.66 -19.29
CA SER A 2 2.29 -23.68 -19.29
C SER A 2 2.70 -22.26 -18.88
N SER A 3 2.36 -21.24 -19.71
CA SER A 3 2.56 -19.80 -19.44
C SER A 3 2.28 -19.44 -17.99
N SER A 4 1.15 -19.93 -17.46
CA SER A 4 0.68 -19.68 -16.09
C SER A 4 1.69 -20.04 -14.99
N LYS A 5 2.45 -21.13 -15.12
CA LYS A 5 3.44 -21.53 -14.08
C LYS A 5 4.62 -20.56 -14.03
N ARG A 6 5.11 -20.14 -15.21
CA ARG A 6 6.18 -19.15 -15.32
C ARG A 6 5.71 -17.78 -14.84
N ASP A 7 4.46 -17.43 -15.13
CA ASP A 7 3.85 -16.18 -14.68
C ASP A 7 3.71 -16.13 -13.16
N TRP A 8 3.21 -17.21 -12.56
CA TRP A 8 3.13 -17.34 -11.10
C TRP A 8 4.51 -17.25 -10.45
N PHE A 9 5.49 -17.98 -10.98
CA PHE A 9 6.86 -17.96 -10.48
C PHE A 9 7.46 -16.55 -10.50
N PHE A 10 7.25 -15.79 -11.59
CA PHE A 10 7.71 -14.41 -11.67
C PHE A 10 7.00 -13.50 -10.65
N CYS A 11 5.68 -13.61 -10.49
CA CYS A 11 4.94 -12.85 -9.48
C CYS A 11 5.43 -13.14 -8.06
N VAL A 12 5.75 -14.40 -7.75
CA VAL A 12 6.30 -14.79 -6.44
C VAL A 12 7.69 -14.19 -6.24
N ILE A 13 8.59 -14.28 -7.23
CA ILE A 13 9.91 -13.64 -7.16
C ILE A 13 9.77 -12.14 -6.97
N LEU A 14 8.91 -11.49 -7.74
CA LEU A 14 8.67 -10.05 -7.65
C LEU A 14 8.23 -9.68 -6.24
N ALA A 15 7.24 -10.39 -5.67
CA ALA A 15 6.78 -10.16 -4.32
C ALA A 15 7.91 -10.33 -3.29
N VAL A 16 8.68 -11.42 -3.35
CA VAL A 16 9.78 -11.68 -2.41
C VAL A 16 10.86 -10.61 -2.49
N VAL A 17 11.30 -10.24 -3.70
CA VAL A 17 12.34 -9.22 -3.89
C VAL A 17 11.86 -7.85 -3.41
N THR A 18 10.60 -7.49 -3.68
CA THR A 18 10.00 -6.26 -3.14
C THR A 18 9.93 -6.30 -1.61
N MET A 19 9.53 -7.40 -0.98
CA MET A 19 9.52 -7.50 0.49
C MET A 19 10.92 -7.33 1.09
N LEU A 20 11.95 -7.90 0.46
CA LEU A 20 13.33 -7.76 0.92
C LEU A 20 13.84 -6.32 0.76
N ALA A 21 13.54 -5.67 -0.37
CA ALA A 21 13.96 -4.30 -0.61
C ALA A 21 13.33 -3.30 0.38
N TYR A 22 12.10 -3.55 0.82
CA TYR A 22 11.36 -2.70 1.76
C TYR A 22 11.50 -3.16 3.22
N GLN A 23 12.40 -4.10 3.53
CA GLN A 23 12.66 -4.55 4.90
C GLN A 23 12.99 -3.41 5.88
N PRO A 24 13.69 -2.32 5.50
CA PRO A 24 13.93 -1.21 6.41
C PRO A 24 12.64 -0.55 6.93
N ALA A 25 11.54 -0.58 6.18
CA ALA A 25 10.26 0.02 6.55
C ALA A 25 9.67 -0.58 7.85
N TRP A 26 10.01 -1.82 8.20
CA TRP A 26 9.55 -2.46 9.44
C TRP A 26 9.99 -1.72 10.71
N HIS A 27 11.06 -0.93 10.62
CA HIS A 27 11.59 -0.12 11.72
C HIS A 27 11.29 1.38 11.54
N GLY A 28 10.51 1.74 10.53
CA GLY A 28 10.10 3.12 10.25
C GLY A 28 9.04 3.61 11.24
N GLY A 29 9.27 4.80 11.78
CA GLY A 29 8.28 5.54 12.58
C GLY A 29 7.35 6.38 11.71
N LEU A 30 6.52 7.19 12.37
CA LEU A 30 5.74 8.24 11.72
C LEU A 30 6.69 9.36 11.28
N LEU A 31 6.56 9.81 10.03
CA LEU A 31 7.33 10.91 9.47
C LEU A 31 6.40 12.06 9.08
N TRP A 32 6.93 13.29 9.14
CA TRP A 32 6.21 14.53 8.83
C TRP A 32 4.79 14.64 9.41
N ASP A 33 3.76 14.40 8.60
CA ASP A 33 2.34 14.55 8.94
C ASP A 33 1.58 13.23 9.02
N ASP A 34 2.28 12.09 9.04
CA ASP A 34 1.70 10.76 9.23
C ASP A 34 0.82 10.67 10.48
N ASP A 35 1.21 11.34 11.56
CA ASP A 35 0.47 11.41 12.81
C ASP A 35 -0.91 12.06 12.64
N THR A 36 -1.02 13.03 11.72
CA THR A 36 -2.28 13.70 11.39
C THR A 36 -3.23 12.81 10.58
N ASN A 37 -2.70 11.78 9.95
CA ASN A 37 -3.46 10.82 9.16
C ASN A 37 -3.96 9.63 9.99
N MET A 38 -3.38 9.39 11.16
CA MET A 38 -3.83 8.35 12.09
C MET A 38 -5.23 8.63 12.62
N THR A 39 -5.97 7.55 12.89
CA THR A 39 -7.36 7.67 13.35
C THR A 39 -7.41 8.13 14.81
N THR A 40 -7.77 9.40 15.00
CA THR A 40 -7.92 10.00 16.32
C THR A 40 -8.99 9.28 17.15
N PRO A 41 -8.91 9.30 18.50
CA PRO A 41 -9.85 8.59 19.37
C PRO A 41 -11.32 8.86 19.06
N GLU A 42 -11.66 10.09 18.67
CA GLU A 42 -13.03 10.53 18.36
C GLU A 42 -13.58 9.86 17.09
N LEU A 43 -12.70 9.39 16.20
CA LEU A 43 -13.07 8.80 14.91
C LEU A 43 -13.09 7.27 14.90
N ARG A 44 -12.63 6.59 15.97
CA ARG A 44 -12.53 5.11 16.04
C ARG A 44 -13.89 4.39 16.06
N SER A 45 -14.97 5.12 16.36
CA SER A 45 -16.34 4.59 16.38
C SER A 45 -16.92 4.47 14.96
N LEU A 46 -18.05 3.76 14.82
CA LEU A 46 -18.80 3.74 13.55
C LEU A 46 -19.41 5.11 13.21
N ASP A 47 -19.71 5.93 14.21
CA ASP A 47 -20.12 7.32 14.00
C ASP A 47 -18.96 8.16 13.46
N GLY A 48 -17.76 7.94 13.99
CA GLY A 48 -16.51 8.50 13.45
C GLY A 48 -16.31 8.17 11.98
N LEU A 49 -16.55 6.92 11.57
CA LEU A 49 -16.54 6.52 10.17
C LEU A 49 -17.58 7.27 9.33
N LYS A 50 -18.81 7.46 9.83
CA LYS A 50 -19.81 8.28 9.13
C LYS A 50 -19.35 9.74 8.98
N ARG A 51 -18.73 10.31 10.02
CA ARG A 51 -18.21 11.68 9.99
C ARG A 51 -17.09 11.84 8.95
N ILE A 52 -16.20 10.86 8.80
CA ILE A 52 -15.18 10.82 7.74
C ILE A 52 -15.80 11.00 6.34
N TRP A 53 -16.96 10.39 6.09
CA TRP A 53 -17.63 10.44 4.79
C TRP A 53 -18.53 11.67 4.58
N PHE A 54 -19.18 12.16 5.62
CA PHE A 54 -20.29 13.10 5.44
C PHE A 54 -20.09 14.46 6.09
N VAL A 55 -19.07 14.63 6.94
CA VAL A 55 -18.77 15.90 7.60
C VAL A 55 -17.45 16.44 7.06
N PRO A 56 -17.49 17.43 6.15
CA PRO A 56 -16.28 18.06 5.62
C PRO A 56 -15.40 18.61 6.76
N ARG A 57 -14.07 18.59 6.56
CA ARG A 57 -13.08 19.04 7.55
C ARG A 57 -12.99 18.18 8.82
N THR A 58 -13.61 16.98 8.84
CA THR A 58 -13.37 15.99 9.91
C THR A 58 -11.92 15.52 9.94
N THR A 59 -11.28 15.48 8.77
CA THR A 59 -9.89 15.09 8.55
C THR A 59 -9.12 16.24 7.91
N GLN A 60 -7.78 16.20 7.93
CA GLN A 60 -6.92 17.24 7.34
C GLN A 60 -7.26 17.50 5.87
N GLN A 61 -7.36 16.42 5.09
CA GLN A 61 -7.80 16.44 3.70
C GLN A 61 -9.05 15.56 3.53
N TYR A 62 -9.95 15.93 2.63
CA TYR A 62 -11.19 15.17 2.43
C TYR A 62 -10.96 13.95 1.51
N TYR A 63 -10.40 12.88 2.10
CA TYR A 63 -10.13 11.59 1.42
C TYR A 63 -10.85 10.44 2.13
N PRO A 64 -12.18 10.35 2.03
CA PRO A 64 -12.97 9.44 2.86
C PRO A 64 -12.59 7.97 2.70
N LEU A 65 -12.17 7.54 1.51
CA LEU A 65 -11.70 6.18 1.28
C LEU A 65 -10.36 5.90 1.97
N LEU A 66 -9.41 6.84 1.89
CA LEU A 66 -8.11 6.74 2.57
C LEU A 66 -8.30 6.65 4.09
N TYR A 67 -9.07 7.58 4.66
CA TYR A 67 -9.33 7.59 6.10
C TYR A 67 -10.19 6.40 6.56
N SER A 68 -11.00 5.80 5.69
CA SER A 68 -11.66 4.52 5.99
C SER A 68 -10.65 3.37 6.06
N SER A 69 -9.60 3.38 5.23
CA SER A 69 -8.49 2.43 5.31
C SER A 69 -7.74 2.58 6.64
N TYR A 70 -7.39 3.81 7.03
CA TYR A 70 -6.76 4.07 8.33
C TYR A 70 -7.65 3.66 9.51
N TRP A 71 -8.96 3.91 9.42
CA TRP A 71 -9.93 3.49 10.43
C TRP A 71 -9.94 1.96 10.62
N PHE A 72 -9.88 1.21 9.51
CA PHE A 72 -9.83 -0.26 9.56
C PHE A 72 -8.48 -0.75 10.12
N GLN A 73 -7.38 -0.16 9.68
CA GLN A 73 -6.03 -0.48 10.17
C GLN A 73 -5.89 -0.20 11.67
N GLN A 74 -6.44 0.92 12.16
CA GLN A 74 -6.50 1.24 13.58
C GLN A 74 -7.21 0.16 14.40
N ARG A 75 -8.25 -0.47 13.86
CA ARG A 75 -8.98 -1.55 14.56
C ARG A 75 -8.23 -2.87 14.58
N LEU A 76 -7.43 -3.16 13.55
CA LEU A 76 -6.67 -4.39 13.45
C LEU A 76 -5.33 -4.32 14.18
N PHE A 77 -4.65 -3.18 14.09
CA PHE A 77 -3.25 -3.04 14.50
C PHE A 77 -3.04 -1.99 15.61
N GLY A 78 -4.10 -1.26 15.98
CA GLY A 78 -3.98 -0.16 16.94
C GLY A 78 -3.04 0.93 16.43
N ASP A 79 -2.20 1.43 17.32
CA ASP A 79 -1.21 2.47 17.02
C ASP A 79 0.13 1.88 16.50
N SER A 80 0.17 0.59 16.16
CA SER A 80 1.37 -0.07 15.65
C SER A 80 1.63 0.29 14.18
N THR A 81 2.69 1.07 13.91
CA THR A 81 3.11 1.45 12.53
C THR A 81 3.42 0.25 11.64
N ALA A 82 3.89 -0.85 12.22
CA ALA A 82 4.20 -2.08 11.47
C ALA A 82 2.98 -2.64 10.73
N GLY A 83 1.77 -2.52 11.29
CA GLY A 83 0.54 -2.93 10.62
C GLY A 83 0.25 -2.11 9.37
N TYR A 84 0.50 -0.80 9.44
CA TYR A 84 0.32 0.12 8.32
C TYR A 84 1.36 -0.15 7.21
N HIS A 85 2.62 -0.35 7.59
CA HIS A 85 3.68 -0.73 6.66
C HIS A 85 3.39 -2.04 5.94
N LEU A 86 2.86 -3.04 6.65
CA LEU A 86 2.44 -4.31 6.05
C LEU A 86 1.36 -4.10 4.98
N VAL A 87 0.31 -3.34 5.30
CA VAL A 87 -0.78 -3.07 4.36
C VAL A 87 -0.27 -2.31 3.12
N ASN A 88 0.54 -1.27 3.31
CA ASN A 88 1.13 -0.51 2.20
C ASN A 88 2.02 -1.40 1.31
N LEU A 89 2.85 -2.25 1.91
CA LEU A 89 3.72 -3.17 1.17
C LEU A 89 2.91 -4.20 0.35
N LEU A 90 1.85 -4.75 0.94
CA LEU A 90 0.96 -5.69 0.22
C LEU A 90 0.22 -5.01 -0.93
N LEU A 91 -0.25 -3.78 -0.73
CA LEU A 91 -0.88 -2.98 -1.79
C LEU A 91 0.12 -2.67 -2.90
N HIS A 92 1.34 -2.28 -2.58
CA HIS A 92 2.41 -2.02 -3.56
C HIS A 92 2.75 -3.27 -4.39
N ILE A 93 2.91 -4.43 -3.74
CA ILE A 93 3.13 -5.71 -4.44
C ILE A 93 1.94 -6.02 -5.37
N GLY A 94 0.71 -5.80 -4.88
CA GLY A 94 -0.50 -5.93 -5.69
C GLY A 94 -0.47 -5.03 -6.94
N CYS A 95 -0.12 -3.76 -6.76
CA CYS A 95 0.05 -2.80 -7.85
C CYS A 95 1.14 -3.24 -8.84
N ALA A 96 2.30 -3.70 -8.37
CA ALA A 96 3.37 -4.19 -9.23
C ALA A 96 2.94 -5.41 -10.07
N VAL A 97 2.17 -6.34 -9.49
CA VAL A 97 1.59 -7.48 -10.23
C VAL A 97 0.57 -7.01 -11.27
N LEU A 98 -0.24 -5.99 -10.96
CA LEU A 98 -1.17 -5.40 -11.92
C LEU A 98 -0.43 -4.71 -13.07
N VAL A 99 0.62 -3.94 -12.77
CA VAL A 99 1.49 -3.32 -13.78
C VAL A 99 2.06 -4.37 -14.73
N LEU A 100 2.62 -5.46 -14.20
CA LEU A 100 3.10 -6.58 -15.03
C LEU A 100 2.02 -7.11 -15.97
N LYS A 101 0.82 -7.38 -15.43
CA LYS A 101 -0.31 -7.92 -16.20
C LYS A 101 -0.73 -6.95 -17.30
N ILE A 102 -0.80 -5.66 -17.01
CA ILE A 102 -1.17 -4.61 -17.96
C ILE A 102 -0.11 -4.51 -19.06
N LEU A 103 1.18 -4.40 -18.71
CA LEU A 103 2.26 -4.29 -19.68
C LEU A 103 2.35 -5.50 -20.61
N ARG A 104 2.17 -6.72 -20.07
CA ARG A 104 2.09 -7.95 -20.88
C ARG A 104 0.85 -7.97 -21.77
N ARG A 105 -0.31 -7.53 -21.27
CA ARG A 105 -1.55 -7.45 -22.05
C ARG A 105 -1.42 -6.48 -23.23
N LEU A 106 -0.71 -5.38 -23.02
CA LEU A 106 -0.38 -4.37 -24.03
C LEU A 106 0.82 -4.76 -24.91
N ARG A 107 1.49 -5.88 -24.63
CA ARG A 107 2.67 -6.38 -25.34
C ARG A 107 3.83 -5.37 -25.37
N VAL A 108 4.01 -4.64 -24.27
CA VAL A 108 5.15 -3.71 -24.12
C VAL A 108 6.45 -4.52 -24.07
N PRO A 109 7.44 -4.22 -24.92
CA PRO A 109 8.74 -4.87 -24.84
C PRO A 109 9.41 -4.54 -23.51
N GLY A 110 9.91 -5.55 -22.80
CA GLY A 110 10.55 -5.37 -21.49
C GLY A 110 9.58 -5.16 -20.31
N ALA A 111 8.34 -5.64 -20.41
CA ALA A 111 7.33 -5.55 -19.34
C ALA A 111 7.85 -5.99 -17.95
N GLU A 112 8.65 -7.06 -17.90
CA GLU A 112 9.27 -7.56 -16.67
C GLU A 112 10.24 -6.54 -16.07
N LEU A 113 11.14 -6.00 -16.89
CA LEU A 113 12.13 -5.02 -16.45
C LEU A 113 11.46 -3.74 -15.97
N ALA A 114 10.50 -3.22 -16.73
CA ALA A 114 9.72 -2.04 -16.34
C ALA A 114 8.98 -2.25 -15.01
N THR A 115 8.44 -3.46 -14.78
CA THR A 115 7.79 -3.80 -13.51
C THR A 115 8.78 -3.87 -12.36
N ILE A 116 9.96 -4.47 -12.56
CA ILE A 116 11.01 -4.53 -11.53
C ILE A 116 11.46 -3.12 -11.16
N ILE A 117 11.68 -2.25 -12.15
CA ILE A 117 12.01 -0.85 -11.91
C ILE A 117 10.89 -0.21 -11.11
N PHE A 118 9.63 -0.31 -11.53
CA PHE A 118 8.49 0.23 -10.80
C PHE A 118 8.43 -0.27 -9.34
N ALA A 119 8.62 -1.57 -9.11
CA ALA A 119 8.49 -2.15 -7.78
C ALA A 119 9.64 -1.73 -6.84
N LEU A 120 10.85 -1.54 -7.36
CA LEU A 120 12.06 -1.30 -6.57
C LEU A 120 12.56 0.14 -6.62
N HIS A 121 11.92 1.02 -7.39
CA HIS A 121 12.34 2.41 -7.50
C HIS A 121 12.20 3.12 -6.13
N PRO A 122 13.23 3.83 -5.65
CA PRO A 122 13.21 4.46 -4.33
C PRO A 122 12.16 5.56 -4.16
N VAL A 123 11.67 6.14 -5.27
CA VAL A 123 10.58 7.14 -5.24
C VAL A 123 9.30 6.60 -4.59
N ASN A 124 9.08 5.28 -4.60
CA ASN A 124 7.88 4.69 -3.99
C ASN A 124 7.98 4.57 -2.46
N VAL A 125 9.09 5.02 -1.86
CA VAL A 125 9.28 5.12 -0.41
C VAL A 125 8.96 6.54 0.09
N GLU A 126 8.47 7.43 -0.78
CA GLU A 126 7.92 8.71 -0.34
C GLU A 126 6.63 8.46 0.46
N THR A 127 6.72 8.66 1.77
CA THR A 127 5.62 8.72 2.74
C THR A 127 5.85 9.95 3.60
#